data_AF-A0A6N2MTC3-F1
#
_entry.id   AF-A0A6N2MTC3-F1
#
_cell.length_a   1.000
_cell.length_b   1.000
_cell.length_c   1.000
_cell.angle_alpha   90.00
_cell.angle_beta   90.00
_cell.angle_gamma   90.00
#
_symmetry.space_group_name_H-M   'P 1'
#
loop_
_entity.id
_entity.type
_entity.pdbx_description
1 polymer ?
#
loop_
_entity_poly.entity_id
_entity_poly.type
_entity_poly.pdbx_seq_one_letter_code
_entity_poly.pdbx_strand_id
1 'polypeptide(L)'
;MAVSMRDLDSAFQGAGQKAGLEIWRIENFHPVPAPKSSNGNFFMGDSYVILKTTALKSGSLCHDIHYWLGKDTSQVRLPLKQLN
;
A
#
# COMPACT_ATOMS: atom_id res chain seq x y z
N MET A 1 3.21 -8.84 -17.41
CA MET A 1 4.38 -8.18 -16.80
C MET A 1 4.75 -8.98 -15.56
N ALA A 2 5.92 -9.61 -15.51
CA ALA A 2 6.38 -10.27 -14.30
C ALA A 2 7.18 -9.24 -13.50
N VAL A 3 6.60 -8.75 -12.40
CA VAL A 3 7.38 -8.00 -11.40
C VAL A 3 8.42 -8.97 -10.85
N SER A 4 9.69 -8.64 -11.02
CA SER A 4 10.79 -9.37 -10.39
C SER A 4 10.61 -9.28 -8.88
N MET A 5 10.41 -10.42 -8.21
CA MET A 5 10.26 -10.48 -6.74
C MET A 5 11.48 -9.92 -5.98
N ARG A 6 12.59 -9.67 -6.69
CA ARG A 6 13.84 -9.15 -6.12
C ARG A 6 13.74 -7.67 -5.74
N ASP A 7 12.81 -6.95 -6.34
CA ASP A 7 12.61 -5.50 -6.12
C ASP A 7 11.36 -5.22 -5.28
N LEU A 8 10.75 -6.27 -4.70
CA LEU A 8 9.59 -6.14 -3.84
C LEU A 8 10.02 -5.68 -2.45
N ASP A 9 9.43 -4.59 -1.97
CA ASP A 9 9.63 -4.16 -0.59
C ASP A 9 9.20 -5.27 0.39
N SER A 10 10.03 -5.51 1.41
CA SER A 10 9.79 -6.51 2.45
C SER A 10 8.40 -6.40 3.08
N ALA A 11 7.83 -5.19 3.18
CA ALA A 11 6.52 -4.99 3.78
C ALA A 11 5.37 -5.60 2.97
N PHE A 12 5.56 -5.83 1.66
CA PHE A 12 4.57 -6.45 0.78
C PHE A 12 4.77 -7.95 0.61
N GLN A 13 5.74 -8.55 1.29
CA GLN A 13 5.98 -9.98 1.18
C GLN A 13 4.74 -10.78 1.60
N GLY A 14 4.20 -11.50 0.63
CA GLY A 14 3.01 -12.33 0.80
C GLY A 14 1.68 -11.57 0.85
N ALA A 15 1.68 -10.27 0.56
CA ALA A 15 0.46 -9.49 0.41
C ALA A 15 -0.49 -10.13 -0.62
N GLY A 16 -1.77 -10.19 -0.28
CA GLY A 16 -2.81 -10.73 -1.14
C GLY A 16 -2.87 -12.26 -1.25
N GLN A 17 -2.01 -13.02 -0.58
CA GLN A 17 -2.09 -14.49 -0.65
C GLN A 17 -3.29 -15.08 0.12
N LYS A 18 -3.94 -14.30 0.98
CA LYS A 18 -5.10 -14.72 1.78
C LYS A 18 -6.19 -13.66 1.71
N ALA A 19 -7.45 -14.12 1.71
CA ALA A 19 -8.60 -13.24 1.86
C ALA A 19 -8.49 -12.43 3.16
N GLY A 20 -8.69 -11.12 3.06
CA GLY A 20 -8.42 -10.21 4.16
C GLY A 20 -8.34 -8.75 3.73
N LEU A 21 -8.02 -7.90 4.69
CA LEU A 21 -7.70 -6.50 4.49
C LEU A 21 -6.30 -6.27 5.04
N GLU A 22 -5.41 -5.75 4.19
CA GLU A 22 -4.05 -5.40 4.52
C GLU A 22 -3.87 -3.91 4.25
N ILE A 23 -3.29 -3.20 5.22
CA ILE A 23 -3.11 -1.75 5.15
C ILE A 23 -1.65 -1.46 5.48
N TRP A 24 -1.03 -0.63 4.67
CA TRP A 24 0.31 -0.09 4.90
C TRP A 24 0.23 1.42 4.99
N ARG A 25 0.90 1.98 6.00
CA ARG A 25 1.19 3.41 6.07
C ARG A 25 2.52 3.68 5.37
N ILE A 26 2.61 4.79 4.66
CA ILE A 26 3.86 5.22 4.04
C ILE A 26 4.62 6.08 5.04
N GLU A 27 5.76 5.59 5.50
CA GLU A 27 6.67 6.28 6.41
C GLU A 27 8.04 6.42 5.74
N ASN A 28 8.54 7.65 5.59
CA ASN A 28 9.85 7.90 4.97
C ASN A 28 10.04 7.17 3.62
N PHE A 29 9.02 7.21 2.75
CA PHE A 29 8.97 6.53 1.45
C PHE A 29 8.93 5.01 1.48
N HIS A 30 8.81 4.40 2.66
CA HIS A 30 8.71 2.95 2.80
C HIS A 30 7.32 2.56 3.32
N PRO A 31 6.72 1.49 2.77
CA PRO A 31 5.50 0.91 3.33
C PRO A 31 5.78 0.26 4.68
N VAL A 32 4.96 0.57 5.69
CA VAL A 32 4.99 -0.03 7.02
C VAL A 32 3.61 -0.61 7.31
N PRO A 33 3.50 -1.90 7.72
CA PRO A 33 2.21 -2.49 8.05
C PRO A 33 1.50 -1.70 9.16
N ALA A 34 0.27 -1.28 8.89
CA ALA A 34 -0.54 -0.58 9.88
C ALA A 34 -1.11 -1.59 10.89
N PRO A 35 -1.18 -1.24 12.19
CA PRO A 35 -1.83 -2.07 13.20
C PRO A 35 -3.29 -2.35 12.82
N LYS A 36 -3.75 -3.61 12.99
CA LYS A 36 -5.15 -3.96 12.71
C LYS A 36 -6.15 -3.19 13.60
N SER A 37 -5.71 -2.76 14.78
CA SER A 37 -6.50 -1.93 15.71
C SER A 37 -6.75 -0.51 15.17
N SER A 38 -5.91 -0.01 14.27
CA SER A 38 -6.08 1.30 13.62
C SER A 38 -6.86 1.24 12.30
N ASN A 39 -7.40 0.07 11.92
CA ASN A 39 -8.20 -0.04 10.71
C ASN A 39 -9.39 0.93 10.74
N GLY A 40 -9.48 1.80 9.74
CA GLY A 40 -10.53 2.82 9.64
C GLY A 40 -10.17 4.19 10.24
N ASN A 41 -9.06 4.28 10.98
CA ASN A 41 -8.52 5.55 11.48
C ASN A 41 -7.35 5.98 10.61
N PHE A 42 -7.61 6.91 9.68
CA PHE A 42 -6.59 7.43 8.77
C PHE A 42 -6.16 8.84 9.19
N PHE A 43 -4.86 9.02 9.43
CA PHE A 43 -4.30 10.30 9.86
C PHE A 43 -4.07 11.24 8.68
N MET A 44 -4.59 12.47 8.75
CA MET A 44 -4.59 13.44 7.64
C MET A 44 -3.20 13.86 7.14
N GLY A 45 -2.13 13.65 7.91
CA GLY A 45 -0.75 13.94 7.51
C GLY A 45 -0.03 12.79 6.81
N ASP A 46 -0.65 11.60 6.74
CA ASP A 46 -0.01 10.39 6.25
C ASP A 46 -0.66 9.89 4.95
N SER A 47 0.05 9.01 4.24
CA SER A 47 -0.50 8.28 3.09
C SER A 47 -0.57 6.79 3.41
N TYR A 48 -1.58 6.11 2.84
CA TYR A 48 -1.82 4.70 3.07
C TYR A 48 -2.10 3.96 1.76
N VAL A 49 -1.66 2.72 1.70
CA VAL A 49 -2.01 1.74 0.69
C VAL A 49 -2.87 0.67 1.35
N ILE A 50 -3.98 0.34 0.71
CA ILE A 50 -4.96 -0.64 1.21
C ILE A 50 -5.14 -1.70 0.13
N LEU A 51 -4.94 -2.95 0.51
CA LEU A 51 -5.25 -4.12 -0.30
C LEU A 51 -6.40 -4.88 0.33
N LYS A 52 -7.53 -4.95 -0.38
CA LYS A 52 -8.62 -5.87 -0.06
C LYS A 52 -8.49 -7.10 -0.94
N THR A 53 -8.33 -8.25 -0.31
CA THR A 53 -8.35 -9.54 -1.01
C THR A 53 -9.64 -10.28 -0.66
N THR A 54 -10.41 -10.63 -1.69
CA THR A 54 -11.70 -11.32 -1.55
C THR A 54 -11.62 -12.68 -2.25
N ALA A 55 -11.92 -13.75 -1.52
CA ALA A 55 -12.05 -15.07 -2.13
C ALA A 55 -13.37 -15.15 -2.91
N LEU A 56 -13.30 -15.42 -4.21
CA LEU A 56 -14.46 -15.61 -5.07
C LEU A 56 -14.99 -17.04 -4.94
N LYS A 57 -16.26 -17.24 -5.26
CA LYS A 57 -16.90 -18.56 -5.27
C LYS A 57 -16.23 -19.56 -6.24
N SER A 58 -15.51 -19.03 -7.25
CA SER A 58 -14.69 -19.78 -8.20
C SER A 58 -13.39 -20.33 -7.60
N GLY A 59 -13.04 -20.00 -6.36
CA GLY A 59 -11.77 -20.38 -5.73
C GLY A 59 -10.60 -19.46 -6.09
N SER A 60 -10.81 -18.46 -6.95
CA SER A 60 -9.81 -17.42 -7.24
C SER A 60 -9.86 -16.29 -6.21
N LEU A 61 -8.76 -15.54 -6.11
CA LEU A 61 -8.68 -14.33 -5.29
C LEU A 61 -8.89 -13.10 -6.17
N CYS A 62 -9.73 -12.18 -5.71
CA CYS A 62 -9.92 -10.84 -6.26
C CYS A 62 -9.14 -9.84 -5.41
N HIS A 63 -8.44 -8.91 -6.04
CA HIS A 63 -7.62 -7.90 -5.37
C HIS A 63 -8.11 -6.51 -5.74
N ASP A 64 -8.55 -5.76 -4.75
CA ASP A 64 -8.92 -4.35 -4.87
C ASP A 64 -7.88 -3.51 -4.14
N ILE A 65 -7.18 -2.64 -4.87
CA ILE A 65 -6.13 -1.77 -4.33
C ILE A 65 -6.66 -0.35 -4.26
N HIS A 66 -6.61 0.24 -3.06
CA HIS A 66 -6.97 1.62 -2.80
C HIS A 66 -5.77 2.35 -2.22
N TYR A 67 -5.61 3.61 -2.58
CA TYR A 67 -4.65 4.50 -1.94
C TYR A 67 -5.40 5.66 -1.30
N TRP A 68 -4.97 6.03 -0.10
CA TRP A 68 -5.51 7.17 0.61
C TRP A 68 -4.40 8.18 0.82
N LEU A 69 -4.66 9.42 0.40
CA LEU A 69 -3.74 10.53 0.54
C LEU A 69 -4.35 11.49 1.57
N GLY A 70 -3.71 11.60 2.72
CA GLY A 70 -4.11 12.55 3.73
C GLY A 70 -3.98 13.97 3.19
N LYS A 71 -4.95 14.83 3.52
CA LYS A 71 -5.01 16.23 3.05
C LYS A 71 -3.74 17.02 3.34
N ASP A 72 -3.10 16.75 4.47
CA ASP A 72 -1.91 17.46 4.95
C ASP A 72 -0.62 16.65 4.66
N THR A 73 -0.72 15.59 3.85
CA THR A 73 0.47 14.83 3.46
C THR A 73 1.35 15.68 2.58
N SER A 74 2.66 15.66 2.85
CA SER A 74 3.62 16.41 2.06
C SER A 74 3.73 15.82 0.65
N GLN A 75 3.39 16.62 -0.37
CA GLN A 75 3.71 16.26 -1.75
C GLN A 75 5.22 16.28 -1.90
N VAL A 76 5.81 15.10 -2.05
CA VAL A 76 7.23 15.01 -2.34
C VAL A 76 7.41 15.39 -3.80
N ARG A 77 7.70 16.67 -4.00
CA ARG A 77 8.24 17.18 -5.25
C ARG A 77 9.64 16.60 -5.37
N LEU A 78 9.80 15.53 -6.14
CA LEU A 78 11.14 15.16 -6.62
C LEU A 78 11.73 16.43 -7.25
N PRO A 79 12.92 16.89 -6.81
CA PRO A 79 13.59 17.94 -7.55
C PRO A 79 13.72 17.40 -8.96
N LEU A 80 13.15 18.13 -9.93
CA LEU A 80 13.47 17.92 -11.33
C LEU A 80 14.98 17.98 -11.39
N LYS A 81 15.65 16.82 -11.37
CA LYS A 81 17.05 16.74 -11.74
C LYS A 81 17.07 17.36 -13.12
N GLN A 82 17.81 18.45 -13.21
CA GLN A 82 18.12 19.17 -14.42
C GLN A 82 18.27 18.17 -15.57
N LEU A 83 17.24 18.05 -16.39
CA LEU A 83 17.40 17.54 -17.74
C LEU A 83 17.98 18.72 -18.50
N ASN A 84 19.30 18.82 -18.46
CA ASN A 84 20.07 19.38 -19.56
C ASN A 84 20.32 18.24 -20.55
#